data_AF-A0A2V5XNZ2-F1
#
_entry.id   AF-A0A2V5XNZ2-F1
#
_cell.length_a   1.000
_cell.length_b   1.000
_cell.length_c   1.000
_cell.angle_alpha   90.00
_cell.angle_beta   90.00
_cell.angle_gamma   90.00
#
_symmetry.space_group_name_H-M   'P 1'
#
loop_
_entity.id
_entity.type
_entity.pdbx_description
1 polymer ?
#
loop_
_entity_poly.entity_id
_entity_poly.type
_entity_poly.pdbx_seq_one_letter_code
_entity_poly.pdbx_strand_id
1 'polypeptide(L)'
;MRDWQRLKQPSRAKLVVTFREIEAARERIADAVYYSPCRPSIPLSEVAGMEIFCKLDNLQRTGSFKERGARNALAQLSPDQQTRGVIAASAGNHAQALAYQGKLLGIPATVVMPKFAPLVKVNNCQKLAATVVLYGKDFGEAKAHADLIAKEKGLAYIDGYDDPAIIAGQGTMGLEIVEQTPNLDAVIVPVGGAGLLAGVSLAVKTLRPNAKIVAVEAKNVASFSAALEAGKPRKVAMHPTLADGLAIPQVGTNAFQIARPLVDLSVTVTEEQIALAILRLVELEKSVVEGAAATPLAACMSGKLKELNGKRVVLLLCGGNIDPNVLSRVIERGLVADGRLCRFTAIISDRPGGLADLAAQIASTGASIKQVVHDRAFASSDVSAVNVLCTVETRNHEHLAQLRAQLKSHGVETHDSK
;
A
#
# COMPACT_ATOMS: atom_id res chain seq x y z
N MET A 1 7.73 26.07 -8.50
CA MET A 1 6.36 26.29 -9.00
C MET A 1 6.24 25.53 -10.31
N ARG A 2 5.44 24.46 -10.36
CA ARG A 2 5.05 23.80 -11.62
C ARG A 2 3.56 23.46 -11.52
N ASP A 3 2.80 24.24 -12.28
CA ASP A 3 1.51 24.04 -12.94
C ASP A 3 0.54 23.00 -12.39
N TRP A 4 -0.42 23.52 -11.64
CA TRP A 4 -1.64 22.86 -11.20
C TRP A 4 -2.62 22.71 -12.36
N GLN A 5 -2.87 21.49 -12.81
CA GLN A 5 -3.99 21.24 -13.72
C GLN A 5 -5.29 21.15 -12.93
N ARG A 6 -6.01 22.29 -12.82
CA ARG A 6 -7.43 22.30 -12.45
C ARG A 6 -8.21 21.60 -13.58
N LEU A 7 -8.63 20.35 -13.35
CA LEU A 7 -9.43 19.61 -14.32
C LEU A 7 -10.85 20.19 -14.39
N LYS A 8 -11.30 20.58 -15.59
CA LYS A 8 -12.70 20.99 -15.84
C LYS A 8 -13.63 19.79 -15.65
N GLN A 9 -14.75 20.00 -14.95
CA GLN A 9 -15.81 18.99 -14.78
C GLN A 9 -16.40 18.58 -16.15
N PRO A 10 -16.37 17.30 -16.54
CA PRO A 10 -17.02 16.84 -17.77
C PRO A 10 -18.55 16.69 -17.59
N SER A 11 -19.28 16.78 -18.71
CA SER A 11 -20.72 16.53 -18.81
C SER A 11 -21.12 15.16 -18.25
N ARG A 12 -22.31 15.07 -17.60
CA ARG A 12 -22.92 13.85 -17.01
C ARG A 12 -23.04 12.69 -18.02
N ALA A 13 -21.97 11.91 -18.21
CA ALA A 13 -22.07 10.57 -18.74
C ALA A 13 -22.82 9.68 -17.72
N LYS A 14 -23.67 8.77 -18.18
CA LYS A 14 -24.36 7.82 -17.30
C LYS A 14 -23.32 6.87 -16.71
N LEU A 15 -23.04 7.02 -15.41
CA LEU A 15 -22.08 6.18 -14.71
C LEU A 15 -22.60 4.74 -14.63
N VAL A 16 -21.69 3.77 -14.77
CA VAL A 16 -21.98 2.33 -14.65
C VAL A 16 -22.30 1.94 -13.21
N VAL A 17 -21.83 2.73 -12.23
CA VAL A 17 -22.19 2.61 -10.82
C VAL A 17 -22.74 3.95 -10.32
N THR A 18 -23.86 3.89 -9.61
CA THR A 18 -24.61 4.99 -9.02
C THR A 18 -24.54 4.95 -7.50
N PHE A 19 -24.85 6.07 -6.84
CA PHE A 19 -24.89 6.12 -5.38
C PHE A 19 -25.89 5.11 -4.78
N ARG A 20 -27.03 4.91 -5.43
CA ARG A 20 -28.05 3.93 -5.01
C ARG A 20 -27.53 2.49 -5.02
N GLU A 21 -26.65 2.14 -5.94
CA GLU A 21 -26.03 0.81 -5.97
C GLU A 21 -25.04 0.60 -4.82
N ILE A 22 -24.40 1.69 -4.35
CA ILE A 22 -23.56 1.67 -3.15
C ILE A 22 -24.44 1.50 -1.89
N GLU A 23 -25.57 2.20 -1.80
CA GLU A 23 -26.53 2.03 -0.69
C GLU A 23 -27.06 0.59 -0.65
N ALA A 24 -27.50 0.06 -1.78
CA ALA A 24 -27.94 -1.33 -1.87
C ALA A 24 -26.80 -2.31 -1.55
N ALA A 25 -25.55 -1.99 -1.91
CA ALA A 25 -24.41 -2.81 -1.54
C ALA A 25 -24.21 -2.84 -0.02
N ARG A 26 -24.39 -1.72 0.68
CA ARG A 26 -24.31 -1.67 2.14
C ARG A 26 -25.32 -2.62 2.79
N GLU A 27 -26.55 -2.63 2.30
CA GLU A 27 -27.59 -3.56 2.79
C GLU A 27 -27.18 -5.02 2.58
N ARG A 28 -26.68 -5.38 1.38
CA ARG A 28 -26.27 -6.75 1.04
C ARG A 28 -25.08 -7.27 1.86
N ILE A 29 -24.20 -6.39 2.33
CA ILE A 29 -22.99 -6.80 3.06
C ILE A 29 -23.11 -6.71 4.58
N ALA A 30 -24.19 -6.12 5.10
CA ALA A 30 -24.32 -5.72 6.50
C ALA A 30 -24.17 -6.88 7.50
N ASP A 31 -24.54 -8.11 7.09
CA ASP A 31 -24.50 -9.31 7.92
C ASP A 31 -23.14 -10.04 7.90
N ALA A 32 -22.27 -9.71 6.95
CA ALA A 32 -21.08 -10.50 6.64
C ALA A 32 -19.77 -9.72 6.63
N VAL A 33 -19.82 -8.39 6.47
CA VAL A 33 -18.63 -7.54 6.45
C VAL A 33 -18.57 -6.72 7.72
N TYR A 34 -17.43 -6.78 8.41
CA TYR A 34 -17.25 -6.11 9.68
C TYR A 34 -17.28 -4.58 9.49
N TYR A 35 -18.08 -3.88 10.31
CA TYR A 35 -18.12 -2.42 10.34
C TYR A 35 -16.85 -1.89 11.00
N SER A 36 -15.82 -1.63 10.18
CA SER A 36 -14.50 -1.24 10.68
C SER A 36 -14.52 0.16 11.29
N PRO A 37 -13.70 0.42 12.33
CA PRO A 37 -13.59 1.74 12.92
C PRO A 37 -12.88 2.75 12.00
N CYS A 38 -13.25 4.02 12.15
CA CYS A 38 -12.61 5.20 11.57
C CYS A 38 -12.28 6.16 12.72
N ARG A 39 -11.15 5.94 13.38
CA ARG A 39 -10.80 6.62 14.64
C ARG A 39 -9.76 7.71 14.42
N PRO A 40 -9.79 8.80 15.20
CA PRO A 40 -8.70 9.77 15.20
C PRO A 40 -7.41 9.13 15.70
N SER A 41 -6.29 9.52 15.12
CA SER A 41 -4.95 9.14 15.56
C SER A 41 -4.16 10.38 15.93
N ILE A 42 -4.06 10.66 17.23
CA ILE A 42 -3.32 11.83 17.74
C ILE A 42 -1.84 11.76 17.34
N PRO A 43 -1.12 10.62 17.51
CA PRO A 43 0.29 10.55 17.15
C PRO A 43 0.56 10.75 15.64
N LEU A 44 -0.31 10.22 14.78
CA LEU A 44 -0.18 10.46 13.34
C LEU A 44 -0.53 11.91 12.97
N SER A 45 -1.46 12.52 13.70
CA SER A 45 -1.84 13.92 13.51
C SER A 45 -0.67 14.86 13.76
N GLU A 46 0.08 14.63 14.85
CA GLU A 46 1.28 15.40 15.21
C GLU A 46 2.37 15.32 14.14
N VAL A 47 2.61 14.12 13.59
CA VAL A 47 3.65 13.92 12.56
C VAL A 47 3.22 14.45 11.19
N ALA A 48 1.92 14.36 10.85
CA ALA A 48 1.41 14.80 9.56
C ALA A 48 1.09 16.31 9.51
N GLY A 49 0.89 16.96 10.66
CA GLY A 49 0.40 18.34 10.73
C GLY A 49 -1.07 18.48 10.28
N MET A 50 -1.86 17.42 10.42
CA MET A 50 -3.27 17.29 10.00
C MET A 50 -4.07 16.59 11.10
N GLU A 51 -5.38 16.78 11.17
CA GLU A 51 -6.24 15.97 12.06
C GLU A 51 -6.50 14.61 11.38
N ILE A 52 -5.68 13.61 11.69
CA ILE A 52 -5.69 12.30 11.02
C ILE A 52 -6.75 11.37 11.64
N PHE A 53 -7.54 10.75 10.78
CA PHE A 53 -8.44 9.64 11.08
C PHE A 53 -8.05 8.41 10.25
N CYS A 54 -8.06 7.22 10.85
CA CYS A 54 -7.68 5.98 10.17
C CYS A 54 -8.90 5.08 9.98
N LYS A 55 -9.27 4.79 8.72
CA LYS A 55 -10.29 3.78 8.38
C LYS A 55 -9.64 2.40 8.30
N LEU A 56 -9.94 1.54 9.29
CA LEU A 56 -9.18 0.31 9.60
C LEU A 56 -9.73 -0.95 8.92
N ASP A 57 -9.78 -0.95 7.58
CA ASP A 57 -10.21 -2.13 6.81
C ASP A 57 -9.15 -3.25 6.74
N ASN A 58 -7.93 -2.99 7.22
CA ASN A 58 -6.94 -4.03 7.55
C ASN A 58 -7.43 -5.00 8.64
N LEU A 59 -8.46 -4.64 9.43
CA LEU A 59 -9.04 -5.48 10.47
C LEU A 59 -10.13 -6.43 9.98
N GLN A 60 -10.48 -6.42 8.68
CA GLN A 60 -11.40 -7.41 8.13
C GLN A 60 -10.86 -8.84 8.29
N ARG A 61 -11.73 -9.85 8.22
CA ARG A 61 -11.35 -11.24 8.49
C ARG A 61 -10.24 -11.77 7.56
N THR A 62 -10.24 -11.31 6.32
CA THR A 62 -9.24 -11.61 5.28
C THR A 62 -8.11 -10.58 5.23
N GLY A 63 -8.11 -9.62 6.17
CA GLY A 63 -7.08 -8.60 6.32
C GLY A 63 -7.18 -7.44 5.33
N SER A 64 -8.30 -7.24 4.63
CA SER A 64 -8.45 -6.10 3.72
C SER A 64 -9.90 -5.73 3.37
N PHE A 65 -10.07 -4.56 2.75
CA PHE A 65 -11.35 -4.05 2.25
C PHE A 65 -12.03 -4.92 1.18
N LYS A 66 -11.30 -5.85 0.54
CA LYS A 66 -11.80 -6.59 -0.63
C LYS A 66 -13.05 -7.42 -0.34
N GLU A 67 -13.31 -7.74 0.93
CA GLU A 67 -14.53 -8.42 1.36
C GLU A 67 -15.80 -7.67 0.98
N ARG A 68 -15.78 -6.34 1.02
CA ARG A 68 -16.95 -5.49 0.69
C ARG A 68 -17.44 -5.77 -0.72
N GLY A 69 -16.57 -5.59 -1.71
CA GLY A 69 -16.88 -5.91 -3.10
C GLY A 69 -17.15 -7.38 -3.31
N ALA A 70 -16.31 -8.27 -2.78
CA ALA A 70 -16.47 -9.72 -2.99
C ALA A 70 -17.84 -10.20 -2.51
N ARG A 71 -18.24 -9.85 -1.28
CA ARG A 71 -19.57 -10.17 -0.74
C ARG A 71 -20.68 -9.57 -1.60
N ASN A 72 -20.55 -8.30 -2.00
CA ASN A 72 -21.55 -7.63 -2.82
C ASN A 72 -21.73 -8.27 -4.20
N ALA A 73 -20.65 -8.64 -4.87
CA ALA A 73 -20.69 -9.29 -6.18
C ALA A 73 -21.29 -10.70 -6.09
N LEU A 74 -20.87 -11.49 -5.10
CA LEU A 74 -21.37 -12.84 -4.89
C LEU A 74 -22.87 -12.87 -4.57
N ALA A 75 -23.36 -11.92 -3.74
CA ALA A 75 -24.77 -11.82 -3.37
C ALA A 75 -25.71 -11.44 -4.54
N GLN A 76 -25.16 -10.96 -5.66
CA GLN A 76 -25.92 -10.56 -6.85
C GLN A 76 -25.92 -11.64 -7.95
N LEU A 77 -25.19 -12.73 -7.77
CA LEU A 77 -25.17 -13.83 -8.73
C LEU A 77 -26.56 -14.47 -8.83
N SER A 78 -26.94 -14.87 -10.05
CA SER A 78 -28.13 -15.69 -10.25
C SER A 78 -27.97 -17.06 -9.57
N PRO A 79 -29.06 -17.77 -9.23
CA PRO A 79 -28.97 -19.10 -8.62
C PRO A 79 -28.09 -20.07 -9.43
N ASP A 80 -28.21 -19.99 -10.76
CA ASP A 80 -27.45 -20.78 -11.72
C ASP A 80 -25.95 -20.44 -11.71
N GLN A 81 -25.59 -19.16 -11.58
CA GLN A 81 -24.19 -18.74 -11.38
C GLN A 81 -23.64 -19.15 -10.02
N GLN A 82 -24.46 -19.08 -8.95
CA GLN A 82 -24.06 -19.51 -7.61
C GLN A 82 -23.74 -21.01 -7.57
N THR A 83 -24.55 -21.84 -8.24
CA THR A 83 -24.31 -23.28 -8.35
C THR A 83 -23.05 -23.60 -9.14
N ARG A 84 -22.82 -22.92 -10.29
CA ARG A 84 -21.59 -23.14 -11.07
C ARG A 84 -20.34 -22.64 -10.35
N GLY A 85 -20.46 -21.53 -9.63
CA GLY A 85 -19.36 -20.89 -8.93
C GLY A 85 -18.68 -19.78 -9.73
N VAL A 86 -17.68 -19.19 -9.09
CA VAL A 86 -16.94 -18.03 -9.59
C VAL A 86 -15.48 -18.35 -9.87
N ILE A 87 -14.86 -17.50 -10.69
CA ILE A 87 -13.43 -17.55 -10.96
C ILE A 87 -12.82 -16.14 -10.96
N ALA A 88 -11.58 -16.02 -10.50
CA ALA A 88 -10.81 -14.79 -10.64
C ALA A 88 -9.32 -15.09 -10.80
N ALA A 89 -8.60 -14.21 -11.51
CA ALA A 89 -7.15 -14.21 -11.50
C ALA A 89 -6.64 -13.25 -10.43
N SER A 90 -6.11 -13.81 -9.34
CA SER A 90 -5.51 -13.05 -8.24
C SER A 90 -4.74 -13.97 -7.33
N ALA A 91 -3.58 -13.53 -6.85
CA ALA A 91 -2.83 -14.18 -5.79
C ALA A 91 -2.86 -13.37 -4.47
N GLY A 92 -3.77 -12.40 -4.34
CA GLY A 92 -3.73 -11.42 -3.25
C GLY A 92 -5.05 -11.27 -2.50
N ASN A 93 -5.29 -10.05 -2.01
CA ASN A 93 -6.44 -9.69 -1.19
C ASN A 93 -7.80 -10.05 -1.82
N HIS A 94 -7.94 -9.90 -3.14
CA HIS A 94 -9.18 -10.27 -3.84
C HIS A 94 -9.44 -11.78 -3.82
N ALA A 95 -8.41 -12.60 -4.03
CA ALA A 95 -8.54 -14.06 -3.97
C ALA A 95 -9.00 -14.53 -2.59
N GLN A 96 -8.41 -13.97 -1.52
CA GLN A 96 -8.79 -14.30 -0.15
C GLN A 96 -10.23 -13.86 0.17
N ALA A 97 -10.62 -12.65 -0.24
CA ALA A 97 -11.98 -12.15 -0.06
C ALA A 97 -13.02 -13.00 -0.80
N LEU A 98 -12.78 -13.34 -2.08
CA LEU A 98 -13.67 -14.22 -2.85
C LEU A 98 -13.77 -15.61 -2.24
N ALA A 99 -12.65 -16.19 -1.82
CA ALA A 99 -12.63 -17.51 -1.19
C ALA A 99 -13.45 -17.51 0.10
N TYR A 100 -13.20 -16.55 0.99
CA TYR A 100 -13.87 -16.45 2.28
C TYR A 100 -15.38 -16.18 2.13
N GLN A 101 -15.75 -15.18 1.34
CA GLN A 101 -17.15 -14.80 1.16
C GLN A 101 -17.91 -15.84 0.32
N GLY A 102 -17.26 -16.49 -0.64
CA GLY A 102 -17.80 -17.62 -1.40
C GLY A 102 -18.11 -18.80 -0.47
N LYS A 103 -17.18 -19.15 0.43
CA LYS A 103 -17.40 -20.18 1.45
C LYS A 103 -18.60 -19.87 2.34
N LEU A 104 -18.75 -18.63 2.82
CA LEU A 104 -19.88 -18.23 3.65
C LEU A 104 -21.23 -18.33 2.93
N LEU A 105 -21.24 -18.12 1.61
CA LEU A 105 -22.44 -18.21 0.76
C LEU A 105 -22.66 -19.61 0.16
N GLY A 106 -21.76 -20.56 0.37
CA GLY A 106 -21.81 -21.87 -0.29
C GLY A 106 -21.53 -21.81 -1.80
N ILE A 107 -20.88 -20.76 -2.29
CA ILE A 107 -20.55 -20.56 -3.70
C ILE A 107 -19.11 -21.04 -3.95
N PRO A 108 -18.88 -22.02 -4.85
CA PRO A 108 -17.54 -22.47 -5.19
C PRO A 108 -16.69 -21.33 -5.77
N ALA A 109 -15.48 -21.12 -5.23
CA ALA A 109 -14.57 -20.10 -5.69
C ALA A 109 -13.30 -20.72 -6.26
N THR A 110 -13.00 -20.41 -7.54
CA THR A 110 -11.74 -20.77 -8.18
C THR A 110 -10.84 -19.54 -8.29
N VAL A 111 -9.57 -19.66 -7.91
CA VAL A 111 -8.58 -18.59 -8.05
C VAL A 111 -7.39 -19.07 -8.87
N VAL A 112 -7.08 -18.34 -9.93
CA VAL A 112 -5.94 -18.64 -10.80
C VAL A 112 -4.77 -17.75 -10.41
N MET A 113 -3.62 -18.38 -10.16
CA MET A 113 -2.40 -17.72 -9.74
C MET A 113 -1.22 -18.16 -10.62
N PRO A 114 -0.18 -17.31 -10.78
CA PRO A 114 1.06 -17.73 -11.44
C PRO A 114 1.73 -18.90 -10.72
N LYS A 115 2.50 -19.74 -11.44
CA LYS A 115 3.15 -20.93 -10.86
C LYS A 115 4.13 -20.63 -9.72
N PHE A 116 4.70 -19.43 -9.68
CA PHE A 116 5.66 -18.96 -8.68
C PHE A 116 4.99 -18.06 -7.62
N ALA A 117 3.66 -18.06 -7.53
CA ALA A 117 2.95 -17.36 -6.46
C ALA A 117 3.48 -17.86 -5.10
N PRO A 118 3.76 -16.97 -4.13
CA PRO A 118 4.24 -17.38 -2.81
C PRO A 118 3.33 -18.43 -2.18
N LEU A 119 3.92 -19.51 -1.66
CA LEU A 119 3.17 -20.65 -1.08
C LEU A 119 2.19 -20.20 0.02
N VAL A 120 2.53 -19.18 0.79
CA VAL A 120 1.64 -18.61 1.81
C VAL A 120 0.33 -18.08 1.20
N LYS A 121 0.39 -17.42 0.03
CA LYS A 121 -0.78 -16.88 -0.68
C LYS A 121 -1.67 -18.02 -1.23
N VAL A 122 -1.05 -19.08 -1.74
CA VAL A 122 -1.73 -20.31 -2.20
C VAL A 122 -2.44 -21.00 -1.03
N ASN A 123 -1.70 -21.27 0.05
CA ASN A 123 -2.20 -21.96 1.23
C ASN A 123 -3.34 -21.19 1.91
N ASN A 124 -3.27 -19.86 1.97
CA ASN A 124 -4.34 -19.04 2.54
C ASN A 124 -5.65 -19.18 1.75
N CYS A 125 -5.59 -19.20 0.42
CA CYS A 125 -6.80 -19.38 -0.39
C CYS A 125 -7.36 -20.80 -0.25
N GLN A 126 -6.52 -21.83 -0.22
CA GLN A 126 -6.94 -23.22 0.01
C GLN A 126 -7.58 -23.42 1.38
N LYS A 127 -7.02 -22.81 2.44
CA LYS A 127 -7.63 -22.80 3.80
C LYS A 127 -9.01 -22.15 3.82
N LEU A 128 -9.26 -21.21 2.91
CA LEU A 128 -10.55 -20.57 2.69
C LEU A 128 -11.46 -21.36 1.72
N ALA A 129 -11.14 -22.62 1.43
CA ALA A 129 -11.88 -23.53 0.56
C ALA A 129 -11.93 -23.13 -0.92
N ALA A 130 -11.02 -22.26 -1.39
CA ALA A 130 -10.90 -21.99 -2.82
C ALA A 130 -10.18 -23.13 -3.55
N THR A 131 -10.65 -23.42 -4.76
CA THR A 131 -9.88 -24.19 -5.74
C THR A 131 -8.79 -23.29 -6.30
N VAL A 132 -7.51 -23.62 -6.05
CA VAL A 132 -6.38 -22.85 -6.58
C VAL A 132 -5.84 -23.52 -7.83
N VAL A 133 -5.76 -22.77 -8.93
CA VAL A 133 -5.16 -23.21 -10.20
C VAL A 133 -3.85 -22.45 -10.42
N LEU A 134 -2.73 -23.16 -10.46
CA LEU A 134 -1.42 -22.57 -10.71
C LEU A 134 -1.08 -22.64 -12.19
N TYR A 135 -1.09 -21.49 -12.88
CA TYR A 135 -0.87 -21.41 -14.32
C TYR A 135 -0.12 -20.15 -14.74
N GLY A 136 0.72 -20.28 -15.75
CA GLY A 136 1.44 -19.17 -16.37
C GLY A 136 2.72 -18.74 -15.65
N LYS A 137 3.56 -18.03 -16.39
CA LYS A 137 4.83 -17.43 -15.93
C LYS A 137 4.67 -16.01 -15.38
N ASP A 138 3.49 -15.43 -15.50
CA ASP A 138 3.15 -14.13 -14.96
C ASP A 138 1.64 -13.99 -14.72
N PHE A 139 1.23 -12.86 -14.16
CA PHE A 139 -0.18 -12.56 -13.89
C PHE A 139 -1.04 -12.45 -15.16
N GLY A 140 -0.46 -11.99 -16.28
CA GLY A 140 -1.17 -11.85 -17.55
C GLY A 140 -1.58 -13.20 -18.12
N GLU A 141 -0.67 -14.17 -18.12
CA GLU A 141 -0.96 -15.55 -18.52
C GLU A 141 -1.96 -16.23 -17.58
N ALA A 142 -1.83 -16.02 -16.26
CA ALA A 142 -2.80 -16.52 -15.29
C ALA A 142 -4.21 -15.94 -15.53
N LYS A 143 -4.31 -14.65 -15.86
CA LYS A 143 -5.58 -14.00 -16.20
C LYS A 143 -6.19 -14.56 -17.48
N ALA A 144 -5.40 -14.67 -18.55
CA ALA A 144 -5.88 -15.24 -19.80
C ALA A 144 -6.39 -16.69 -19.61
N HIS A 145 -5.71 -17.48 -18.78
CA HIS A 145 -6.15 -18.83 -18.46
C HIS A 145 -7.43 -18.87 -17.62
N ALA A 146 -7.58 -17.96 -16.66
CA ALA A 146 -8.82 -17.80 -15.90
C ALA A 146 -10.00 -17.48 -16.82
N ASP A 147 -9.81 -16.61 -17.81
CA ASP A 147 -10.85 -16.26 -18.80
C ASP A 147 -11.26 -17.45 -19.66
N LEU A 148 -10.31 -18.33 -20.02
CA LEU A 148 -10.58 -19.58 -20.74
C LEU A 148 -11.41 -20.54 -19.88
N ILE A 149 -10.99 -20.82 -18.65
CA ILE A 149 -11.72 -21.70 -17.72
C ILE A 149 -13.12 -21.15 -17.44
N ALA A 150 -13.26 -19.83 -17.28
CA ALA A 150 -14.54 -19.18 -17.06
C ALA A 150 -15.52 -19.50 -18.20
N LYS A 151 -15.07 -19.38 -19.45
CA LYS A 151 -15.88 -19.67 -20.65
C LYS A 151 -16.20 -21.16 -20.78
N GLU A 152 -15.21 -22.02 -20.60
CA GLU A 152 -15.37 -23.47 -20.76
C GLU A 152 -16.31 -24.09 -19.72
N LYS A 153 -16.23 -23.63 -18.47
CA LYS A 153 -17.02 -24.16 -17.34
C LYS A 153 -18.24 -23.32 -16.99
N GLY A 154 -18.48 -22.22 -17.69
CA GLY A 154 -19.56 -21.28 -17.41
C GLY A 154 -19.44 -20.58 -16.05
N LEU A 155 -18.23 -20.46 -15.49
CA LEU A 155 -18.02 -19.78 -14.21
C LEU A 155 -18.17 -18.27 -14.38
N ALA A 156 -18.74 -17.61 -13.37
CA ALA A 156 -18.77 -16.14 -13.37
C ALA A 156 -17.38 -15.57 -13.05
N TYR A 157 -16.79 -14.84 -13.98
CA TYR A 157 -15.53 -14.14 -13.73
C TYR A 157 -15.77 -12.87 -12.92
N ILE A 158 -15.12 -12.75 -11.76
CA ILE A 158 -15.26 -11.56 -10.89
C ILE A 158 -13.97 -10.75 -10.91
N ASP A 159 -13.95 -9.66 -11.69
CA ASP A 159 -12.80 -8.75 -11.75
C ASP A 159 -12.66 -7.98 -10.45
N GLY A 160 -11.48 -8.04 -9.82
CA GLY A 160 -11.27 -7.51 -8.47
C GLY A 160 -11.26 -5.99 -8.34
N TYR A 161 -11.41 -5.22 -9.41
CA TYR A 161 -11.47 -3.76 -9.32
C TYR A 161 -12.36 -3.07 -10.36
N ASP A 162 -12.59 -3.65 -11.54
CA ASP A 162 -13.36 -2.98 -12.62
C ASP A 162 -14.79 -3.51 -12.80
N ASP A 163 -15.18 -4.50 -12.00
CA ASP A 163 -16.55 -4.99 -11.95
C ASP A 163 -17.47 -3.98 -11.20
N PRO A 164 -18.64 -3.60 -11.76
CA PRO A 164 -19.55 -2.65 -11.12
C PRO A 164 -20.01 -3.05 -9.71
N ALA A 165 -20.27 -4.35 -9.47
CA ALA A 165 -20.65 -4.85 -8.16
C ALA A 165 -19.48 -4.79 -7.17
N ILE A 166 -18.26 -5.05 -7.62
CA ILE A 166 -17.07 -4.83 -6.81
C ILE A 166 -16.94 -3.36 -6.42
N ILE A 167 -17.00 -2.43 -7.38
CA ILE A 167 -16.89 -0.98 -7.14
C ILE A 167 -17.97 -0.49 -6.17
N ALA A 168 -19.23 -0.88 -6.38
CA ALA A 168 -20.35 -0.53 -5.50
C ALA A 168 -20.12 -1.02 -4.06
N GLY A 169 -19.64 -2.26 -3.91
CA GLY A 169 -19.27 -2.81 -2.61
C GLY A 169 -18.16 -1.99 -1.95
N GLN A 170 -17.11 -1.61 -2.68
CA GLN A 170 -16.03 -0.80 -2.09
C GLN A 170 -16.51 0.58 -1.66
N GLY A 171 -17.49 1.15 -2.36
CA GLY A 171 -18.10 2.43 -2.02
C GLY A 171 -18.80 2.45 -0.66
N THR A 172 -19.18 1.29 -0.12
CA THR A 172 -19.75 1.21 1.24
C THR A 172 -18.79 1.77 2.29
N MET A 173 -17.47 1.62 2.08
CA MET A 173 -16.47 2.24 2.93
C MET A 173 -16.62 3.77 2.97
N GLY A 174 -16.95 4.40 1.85
CA GLY A 174 -17.19 5.84 1.78
C GLY A 174 -18.41 6.29 2.57
N LEU A 175 -19.48 5.48 2.61
CA LEU A 175 -20.64 5.73 3.49
C LEU A 175 -20.20 5.73 4.95
N GLU A 176 -19.47 4.70 5.36
CA GLU A 176 -19.01 4.54 6.75
C GLU A 176 -18.04 5.67 7.17
N ILE A 177 -17.19 6.13 6.26
CA ILE A 177 -16.27 7.25 6.52
C ILE A 177 -17.06 8.52 6.83
N VAL A 178 -18.08 8.85 6.02
CA VAL A 178 -18.89 10.06 6.23
C VAL A 178 -19.71 9.96 7.51
N GLU A 179 -20.23 8.78 7.85
CA GLU A 179 -20.96 8.55 9.10
C GLU A 179 -20.07 8.73 10.33
N GLN A 180 -18.87 8.14 10.31
CA GLN A 180 -17.96 8.13 11.45
C GLN A 180 -17.15 9.43 11.57
N THR A 181 -16.97 10.17 10.47
CA THR A 181 -16.23 11.45 10.42
C THR A 181 -17.03 12.51 9.64
N PRO A 182 -18.17 13.01 10.17
CA PRO A 182 -19.12 13.83 9.41
C PRO A 182 -18.56 15.19 8.95
N ASN A 183 -17.47 15.69 9.54
CA ASN A 183 -16.84 16.96 9.18
C ASN A 183 -15.47 16.75 8.51
N LEU A 184 -15.28 15.67 7.74
CA LEU A 184 -14.04 15.45 7.02
C LEU A 184 -13.79 16.55 5.97
N ASP A 185 -12.52 16.94 5.81
CA ASP A 185 -12.07 17.83 4.75
C ASP A 185 -11.50 17.06 3.56
N ALA A 186 -10.88 15.89 3.80
CA ALA A 186 -10.30 15.07 2.74
C ALA A 186 -10.27 13.57 3.06
N VAL A 187 -10.28 12.74 2.01
CA VAL A 187 -9.98 11.31 2.06
C VAL A 187 -8.81 11.02 1.14
N ILE A 188 -7.80 10.33 1.66
CA ILE A 188 -6.63 9.92 0.91
C ILE A 188 -6.74 8.43 0.58
N VAL A 189 -6.90 8.13 -0.71
CA VAL A 189 -7.28 6.81 -1.22
C VAL A 189 -6.12 6.20 -2.02
N PRO A 190 -5.62 5.01 -1.62
CA PRO A 190 -4.59 4.31 -2.37
C PRO A 190 -5.16 3.74 -3.68
N VAL A 191 -4.37 3.79 -4.76
CA VAL A 191 -4.85 3.50 -6.12
C VAL A 191 -4.00 2.43 -6.79
N GLY A 192 -4.64 1.28 -7.08
CA GLY A 192 -4.16 0.27 -8.02
C GLY A 192 -5.04 0.30 -9.27
N GLY A 193 -5.98 -0.64 -9.38
CA GLY A 193 -6.96 -0.65 -10.48
C GLY A 193 -8.08 0.42 -10.40
N ALA A 194 -7.98 1.37 -9.47
CA ALA A 194 -8.96 2.43 -9.19
C ALA A 194 -10.36 2.03 -8.67
N GLY A 195 -10.66 0.74 -8.45
CA GLY A 195 -11.98 0.32 -7.96
C GLY A 195 -12.37 0.86 -6.57
N LEU A 196 -11.43 0.86 -5.61
CA LEU A 196 -11.65 1.47 -4.29
C LEU A 196 -11.85 2.99 -4.41
N LEU A 197 -10.98 3.64 -5.20
CA LEU A 197 -11.05 5.06 -5.49
C LEU A 197 -12.42 5.44 -6.06
N ALA A 198 -12.88 4.74 -7.09
CA ALA A 198 -14.18 4.99 -7.72
C ALA A 198 -15.34 4.93 -6.72
N GLY A 199 -15.45 3.81 -5.98
CA GLY A 199 -16.53 3.60 -5.03
C GLY A 199 -16.52 4.62 -3.89
N VAL A 200 -15.37 4.80 -3.24
CA VAL A 200 -15.23 5.74 -2.11
C VAL A 200 -15.47 7.18 -2.56
N SER A 201 -14.90 7.59 -3.70
CA SER A 201 -15.08 8.94 -4.22
C SER A 201 -16.54 9.23 -4.53
N LEU A 202 -17.26 8.28 -5.13
CA LEU A 202 -18.68 8.44 -5.45
C LEU A 202 -19.53 8.61 -4.20
N ALA A 203 -19.33 7.76 -3.18
CA ALA A 203 -20.05 7.87 -1.92
C ALA A 203 -19.73 9.18 -1.18
N VAL A 204 -18.45 9.50 -1.01
CA VAL A 204 -18.00 10.68 -0.27
C VAL A 204 -18.42 11.96 -0.98
N LYS A 205 -18.20 12.11 -2.29
CA LYS A 205 -18.59 13.32 -3.02
C LYS A 205 -20.10 13.51 -3.10
N THR A 206 -20.89 12.44 -3.05
CA THR A 206 -22.36 12.56 -2.98
C THR A 206 -22.82 13.11 -1.64
N LEU A 207 -22.25 12.62 -0.53
CA LEU A 207 -22.66 13.02 0.83
C LEU A 207 -21.94 14.25 1.39
N ARG A 208 -20.74 14.53 0.87
CA ARG A 208 -19.86 15.65 1.23
C ARG A 208 -19.18 16.21 -0.02
N PRO A 209 -19.89 16.97 -0.87
CA PRO A 209 -19.37 17.47 -2.15
C PRO A 209 -18.08 18.29 -2.03
N ASN A 210 -17.90 18.98 -0.90
CA ASN A 210 -16.73 19.83 -0.62
C ASN A 210 -15.52 19.06 -0.08
N ALA A 211 -15.68 17.81 0.38
CA ALA A 211 -14.56 17.01 0.83
C ALA A 211 -13.66 16.67 -0.35
N LYS A 212 -12.34 16.80 -0.17
CA LYS A 212 -11.35 16.49 -1.20
C LYS A 212 -11.10 14.98 -1.28
N ILE A 213 -10.94 14.46 -2.48
CA ILE A 213 -10.46 13.12 -2.74
C ILE A 213 -9.03 13.22 -3.28
N VAL A 214 -8.10 12.57 -2.59
CA VAL A 214 -6.70 12.49 -2.99
C VAL A 214 -6.38 11.05 -3.40
N ALA A 215 -6.08 10.85 -4.67
CA ALA A 215 -5.53 9.60 -5.19
C ALA A 215 -4.04 9.50 -4.85
N VAL A 216 -3.60 8.36 -4.32
CA VAL A 216 -2.19 8.08 -4.06
C VAL A 216 -1.74 6.80 -4.74
N GLU A 217 -0.62 6.89 -5.45
CA GLU A 217 0.00 5.77 -6.16
C GLU A 217 1.45 5.56 -5.71
N ALA A 218 1.93 4.33 -5.82
CA ALA A 218 3.37 4.10 -5.78
C ALA A 218 4.00 4.67 -7.06
N LYS A 219 5.09 5.43 -6.93
CA LYS A 219 5.80 6.04 -8.06
C LYS A 219 6.22 5.01 -9.12
N ASN A 220 6.51 3.78 -8.69
CA ASN A 220 6.95 2.68 -9.54
C ASN A 220 5.85 2.11 -10.46
N VAL A 221 4.59 2.51 -10.25
CA VAL A 221 3.42 2.06 -11.01
C VAL A 221 2.25 3.05 -10.84
N ALA A 222 2.36 4.22 -11.47
CA ALA A 222 1.35 5.30 -11.39
C ALA A 222 0.39 5.29 -12.59
N SER A 223 -0.42 4.22 -12.71
CA SER A 223 -1.30 3.99 -13.87
C SER A 223 -2.52 4.92 -13.92
N PHE A 224 -3.04 5.37 -12.79
CA PHE A 224 -4.13 6.35 -12.71
C PHE A 224 -3.66 7.73 -13.11
N SER A 225 -2.49 8.19 -12.62
CA SER A 225 -1.89 9.45 -13.04
C SER A 225 -1.65 9.49 -14.55
N ALA A 226 -1.12 8.40 -15.13
CA ALA A 226 -0.95 8.28 -16.58
C ALA A 226 -2.29 8.27 -17.33
N ALA A 227 -3.35 7.69 -16.74
CA ALA A 227 -4.68 7.69 -17.33
C ALA A 227 -5.34 9.08 -17.28
N LEU A 228 -5.12 9.86 -16.22
CA LEU A 228 -5.56 11.25 -16.12
C LEU A 228 -4.94 12.10 -17.23
N GLU A 229 -3.62 12.00 -17.42
CA GLU A 229 -2.88 12.71 -18.47
C GLU A 229 -3.36 12.32 -19.87
N ALA A 230 -3.57 11.02 -20.11
CA ALA A 230 -4.06 10.52 -21.40
C ALA A 230 -5.56 10.73 -21.61
N GLY A 231 -6.32 11.09 -20.57
CA GLY A 231 -7.77 11.17 -20.57
C GLY A 231 -8.51 9.83 -20.72
N LYS A 232 -7.80 8.69 -20.66
CA LYS A 232 -8.33 7.32 -20.78
C LYS A 232 -7.36 6.31 -20.15
N PRO A 233 -7.83 5.10 -19.77
CA PRO A 233 -6.94 4.05 -19.29
C PRO A 233 -5.79 3.79 -20.26
N ARG A 234 -4.57 3.77 -19.72
CA ARG A 234 -3.32 3.55 -20.47
C ARG A 234 -2.42 2.63 -19.68
N LYS A 235 -1.80 1.66 -20.36
CA LYS A 235 -0.79 0.79 -19.76
C LYS A 235 0.51 1.54 -19.48
N VAL A 236 1.07 1.36 -18.29
CA VAL A 236 2.38 1.88 -17.89
C VAL A 236 3.37 0.75 -17.64
N ALA A 237 4.66 1.10 -17.65
CA ALA A 237 5.70 0.22 -17.14
C ALA A 237 5.52 0.03 -15.63
N MET A 238 5.81 -1.18 -15.17
CA MET A 238 5.70 -1.55 -13.76
C MET A 238 7.08 -1.94 -13.25
N HIS A 239 7.50 -1.31 -12.15
CA HIS A 239 8.71 -1.68 -11.43
C HIS A 239 8.33 -2.30 -10.07
N PRO A 240 9.25 -3.08 -9.43
CA PRO A 240 8.99 -3.64 -8.11
C PRO A 240 8.59 -2.57 -7.09
N THR A 241 7.61 -2.86 -6.25
CA THR A 241 7.12 -1.92 -5.22
C THR A 241 6.71 -2.67 -3.95
N LEU A 242 6.88 -2.02 -2.79
CA LEU A 242 6.37 -2.42 -1.49
C LEU A 242 4.83 -2.39 -1.45
N ALA A 243 4.21 -1.58 -2.31
CA ALA A 243 2.76 -1.51 -2.46
C ALA A 243 2.26 -2.50 -3.52
N ASP A 244 2.47 -3.81 -3.31
CA ASP A 244 2.12 -4.86 -4.27
C ASP A 244 0.63 -4.87 -4.64
N GLY A 245 -0.26 -4.55 -3.69
CA GLY A 245 -1.70 -4.35 -3.94
C GLY A 245 -2.04 -3.21 -4.91
N LEU A 246 -1.10 -2.29 -5.16
CA LEU A 246 -1.23 -1.19 -6.12
C LEU A 246 -0.52 -1.46 -7.45
N ALA A 247 0.17 -2.59 -7.60
CA ALA A 247 0.94 -2.97 -8.77
C ALA A 247 0.06 -3.38 -9.97
N ILE A 248 -0.76 -2.45 -10.44
CA ILE A 248 -1.70 -2.62 -11.55
C ILE A 248 -1.28 -1.65 -12.67
N PRO A 249 -0.74 -2.16 -13.80
CA PRO A 249 -0.16 -1.31 -14.84
C PRO A 249 -1.20 -0.55 -15.67
N GLN A 250 -2.49 -0.80 -15.48
CA GLN A 250 -3.57 -0.08 -16.16
C GLN A 250 -4.82 -0.09 -15.29
N VAL A 251 -5.38 1.07 -15.00
CA VAL A 251 -6.64 1.21 -14.26
C VAL A 251 -7.84 0.60 -15.01
N GLY A 252 -8.88 0.23 -14.26
CA GLY A 252 -10.15 -0.21 -14.81
C GLY A 252 -10.85 0.89 -15.63
N THR A 253 -11.60 0.49 -16.64
CA THR A 253 -12.36 1.42 -17.50
C THR A 253 -13.53 2.03 -16.75
N ASN A 254 -14.33 1.22 -16.07
CA ASN A 254 -15.47 1.69 -15.28
C ASN A 254 -14.98 2.50 -14.09
N ALA A 255 -13.97 1.97 -13.39
CA ALA A 255 -13.36 2.64 -12.25
C ALA A 255 -12.79 4.02 -12.62
N PHE A 256 -12.07 4.14 -13.74
CA PHE A 256 -11.53 5.42 -14.19
C PHE A 256 -12.62 6.43 -14.57
N GLN A 257 -13.66 5.99 -15.30
CA GLN A 257 -14.76 6.88 -15.70
C GLN A 257 -15.49 7.48 -14.49
N ILE A 258 -15.67 6.69 -13.42
CA ILE A 258 -16.29 7.15 -12.17
C ILE A 258 -15.32 8.07 -11.40
N ALA A 259 -14.06 7.65 -11.22
CA ALA A 259 -13.12 8.36 -10.36
C ALA A 259 -12.63 9.68 -10.95
N ARG A 260 -12.33 9.74 -12.25
CA ARG A 260 -11.71 10.92 -12.90
C ARG A 260 -12.40 12.26 -12.58
N PRO A 261 -13.74 12.42 -12.66
CA PRO A 261 -14.38 13.69 -12.35
C PRO A 261 -14.51 13.99 -10.85
N LEU A 262 -14.23 13.01 -9.98
CA LEU A 262 -14.44 13.10 -8.53
C LEU A 262 -13.14 13.29 -7.74
N VAL A 263 -11.99 13.00 -8.35
CA VAL A 263 -10.67 13.16 -7.73
C VAL A 263 -10.19 14.60 -7.85
N ASP A 264 -9.81 15.20 -6.73
CA ASP A 264 -9.31 16.58 -6.70
C ASP A 264 -7.79 16.64 -6.88
N LEU A 265 -7.06 15.63 -6.37
CA LEU A 265 -5.61 15.58 -6.38
C LEU A 265 -5.11 14.16 -6.66
N SER A 266 -4.01 14.02 -7.41
CA SER A 266 -3.30 12.77 -7.61
C SER A 266 -1.82 12.97 -7.26
N VAL A 267 -1.29 12.14 -6.36
CA VAL A 267 0.11 12.20 -5.94
C VAL A 267 0.75 10.82 -5.97
N THR A 268 2.07 10.80 -6.16
CA THR A 268 2.86 9.57 -6.09
C THR A 268 3.78 9.58 -4.88
N VAL A 269 4.10 8.41 -4.33
CA VAL A 269 5.05 8.24 -3.22
C VAL A 269 6.16 7.27 -3.59
N THR A 270 7.38 7.49 -3.09
CA THR A 270 8.53 6.60 -3.35
C THR A 270 8.54 5.40 -2.41
N GLU A 271 9.34 4.39 -2.72
CA GLU A 271 9.48 3.19 -1.90
C GLU A 271 10.02 3.50 -0.50
N GLU A 272 10.93 4.47 -0.38
CA GLU A 272 11.45 4.94 0.91
C GLU A 272 10.36 5.61 1.74
N GLN A 273 9.50 6.40 1.10
CA GLN A 273 8.36 7.05 1.76
C GLN A 273 7.32 6.01 2.23
N ILE A 274 7.07 4.97 1.43
CA ILE A 274 6.18 3.86 1.80
C ILE A 274 6.77 3.10 3.00
N ALA A 275 8.08 2.80 2.98
CA ALA A 275 8.73 2.08 4.07
C ALA A 275 8.69 2.86 5.39
N LEU A 276 8.96 4.17 5.34
CA LEU A 276 8.87 5.06 6.50
C LEU A 276 7.43 5.14 7.03
N ALA A 277 6.42 5.21 6.14
CA ALA A 277 5.02 5.22 6.56
C ALA A 277 4.59 3.91 7.23
N ILE A 278 5.04 2.74 6.73
CA ILE A 278 4.81 1.45 7.41
C ILE A 278 5.41 1.49 8.82
N LEU A 279 6.67 1.94 8.95
CA LEU A 279 7.32 2.07 10.26
C LEU A 279 6.50 2.95 11.21
N ARG A 280 6.05 4.13 10.76
CA ARG A 280 5.22 5.02 11.58
C ARG A 280 3.87 4.43 11.95
N LEU A 281 3.21 3.68 11.07
CA LEU A 281 1.95 3.02 11.39
C LEU A 281 2.13 1.94 12.47
N VAL A 282 3.24 1.20 12.42
CA VAL A 282 3.58 0.22 13.48
C VAL A 282 3.91 0.94 14.79
N GLU A 283 4.71 2.02 14.75
CA GLU A 283 5.17 2.72 15.94
C GLU A 283 4.10 3.59 16.60
N LEU A 284 3.24 4.23 15.83
CA LEU A 284 2.35 5.29 16.32
C LEU A 284 0.89 4.86 16.38
N GLU A 285 0.42 4.12 15.37
CA GLU A 285 -0.95 3.61 15.28
C GLU A 285 -1.09 2.15 15.76
N LYS A 286 0.05 1.49 16.06
CA LYS A 286 0.12 0.08 16.47
C LYS A 286 -0.57 -0.87 15.47
N SER A 287 -0.53 -0.49 14.20
CA SER A 287 -1.19 -1.19 13.10
C SER A 287 -0.18 -1.77 12.14
N VAL A 288 -0.26 -3.09 11.92
CA VAL A 288 0.48 -3.77 10.86
C VAL A 288 -0.31 -3.62 9.56
N VAL A 289 0.28 -2.94 8.59
CA VAL A 289 -0.33 -2.69 7.28
C VAL A 289 0.57 -3.16 6.15
N GLU A 290 -0.02 -3.48 5.00
CA GLU A 290 0.73 -3.69 3.76
C GLU A 290 1.11 -2.35 3.09
N GLY A 291 2.04 -2.36 2.12
CA GLY A 291 2.53 -1.12 1.52
C GLY A 291 1.47 -0.28 0.82
N ALA A 292 0.44 -0.92 0.24
CA ALA A 292 -0.69 -0.22 -0.36
C ALA A 292 -1.42 0.68 0.66
N ALA A 293 -1.70 0.14 1.84
CA ALA A 293 -2.40 0.81 2.94
C ALA A 293 -1.53 1.85 3.67
N ALA A 294 -0.22 1.80 3.50
CA ALA A 294 0.70 2.82 4.03
C ALA A 294 0.83 4.05 3.12
N THR A 295 0.50 3.94 1.83
CA THR A 295 0.63 5.05 0.88
C THR A 295 -0.12 6.33 1.26
N PRO A 296 -1.31 6.30 1.90
CA PRO A 296 -1.98 7.53 2.34
C PRO A 296 -1.16 8.34 3.36
N LEU A 297 -0.56 7.66 4.36
CA LEU A 297 0.31 8.32 5.33
C LEU A 297 1.60 8.81 4.68
N ALA A 298 2.19 8.00 3.79
CA ALA A 298 3.37 8.39 3.02
C ALA A 298 3.13 9.69 2.23
N ALA A 299 1.94 9.86 1.66
CA ALA A 299 1.57 11.08 0.94
C ALA A 299 1.49 12.29 1.87
N CYS A 300 0.91 12.15 3.08
CA CYS A 300 0.87 13.21 4.09
C CYS A 300 2.28 13.66 4.48
N MET A 301 3.16 12.68 4.78
CA MET A 301 4.54 12.94 5.22
C MET A 301 5.45 13.41 4.09
N SER A 302 5.06 13.27 2.83
CA SER A 302 5.88 13.65 1.67
C SER A 302 6.04 15.16 1.47
N GLY A 303 5.24 15.97 2.15
CA GLY A 303 5.17 17.42 1.96
C GLY A 303 4.46 17.85 0.67
N LYS A 304 3.81 16.92 -0.04
CA LYS A 304 3.04 17.19 -1.28
C LYS A 304 1.59 17.65 -1.03
N LEU A 305 1.10 17.56 0.20
CA LEU A 305 -0.30 17.83 0.58
C LEU A 305 -0.41 18.98 1.60
N LYS A 306 0.43 20.02 1.48
CA LYS A 306 0.49 21.13 2.46
C LYS A 306 -0.83 21.90 2.59
N GLU A 307 -1.66 21.89 1.56
CA GLU A 307 -3.00 22.48 1.55
C GLU A 307 -4.00 21.76 2.48
N LEU A 308 -3.63 20.60 3.01
CA LEU A 308 -4.41 19.85 4.00
C LEU A 308 -3.91 20.05 5.44
N ASN A 309 -2.90 20.89 5.67
CA ASN A 309 -2.42 21.17 7.03
C ASN A 309 -3.55 21.73 7.91
N GLY A 310 -3.69 21.20 9.12
CA GLY A 310 -4.76 21.54 10.07
C GLY A 310 -6.17 21.10 9.62
N LYS A 311 -6.29 20.27 8.58
CA LYS A 311 -7.56 19.74 8.09
C LYS A 311 -7.84 18.34 8.62
N ARG A 312 -9.11 17.94 8.63
CA ARG A 312 -9.57 16.59 8.97
C ARG A 312 -9.40 15.65 7.79
N VAL A 313 -8.44 14.76 7.89
CA VAL A 313 -8.01 13.90 6.79
C VAL A 313 -8.18 12.43 7.17
N VAL A 314 -8.90 11.69 6.34
CA VAL A 314 -9.10 10.25 6.53
C VAL A 314 -8.10 9.48 5.68
N LEU A 315 -7.32 8.60 6.33
CA LEU A 315 -6.40 7.65 5.72
C LEU A 315 -7.07 6.29 5.60
N LEU A 316 -7.03 5.69 4.41
CA LEU A 316 -7.53 4.34 4.21
C LEU A 316 -6.45 3.31 4.51
N LEU A 317 -6.47 2.72 5.71
CA LEU A 317 -5.64 1.57 6.04
C LEU A 317 -6.32 0.31 5.47
N CYS A 318 -6.28 0.19 4.15
CA CYS A 318 -7.15 -0.71 3.40
C CYS A 318 -6.75 -2.20 3.47
N GLY A 319 -5.58 -2.54 4.02
CA GLY A 319 -5.15 -3.92 4.15
C GLY A 319 -3.89 -4.14 4.99
N GLY A 320 -3.79 -5.35 5.55
CA GLY A 320 -2.75 -5.76 6.51
C GLY A 320 -1.97 -7.02 6.10
N ASN A 321 -2.14 -7.50 4.87
CA ASN A 321 -1.57 -8.77 4.40
C ASN A 321 -0.10 -8.64 3.95
N ILE A 322 0.77 -8.21 4.87
CA ILE A 322 2.20 -8.13 4.64
C ILE A 322 2.91 -9.42 5.09
N ASP A 323 3.81 -9.93 4.26
CA ASP A 323 4.67 -11.06 4.64
C ASP A 323 5.62 -10.64 5.78
N PRO A 324 5.77 -11.43 6.87
CA PRO A 324 6.63 -11.05 8.00
C PRO A 324 8.09 -10.76 7.62
N ASN A 325 8.66 -11.44 6.62
CA ASN A 325 10.03 -11.17 6.16
C ASN A 325 10.08 -9.86 5.35
N VAL A 326 9.03 -9.54 4.60
CA VAL A 326 8.90 -8.23 3.95
C VAL A 326 8.78 -7.14 5.02
N LEU A 327 7.93 -7.32 6.04
CA LEU A 327 7.78 -6.37 7.13
C LEU A 327 9.11 -6.10 7.85
N SER A 328 9.87 -7.15 8.17
CA SER A 328 11.20 -7.03 8.80
C SER A 328 12.15 -6.15 7.97
N ARG A 329 12.29 -6.46 6.66
CA ARG A 329 13.12 -5.66 5.75
C ARG A 329 12.62 -4.23 5.58
N VAL A 330 11.31 -4.01 5.62
CA VAL A 330 10.71 -2.69 5.55
C VAL A 330 11.01 -1.88 6.80
N ILE A 331 10.95 -2.49 7.99
CA ILE A 331 11.32 -1.84 9.25
C ILE A 331 12.79 -1.41 9.19
N GLU A 332 13.69 -2.28 8.74
CA GLU A 332 15.11 -1.92 8.55
C GLU A 332 15.27 -0.74 7.59
N ARG A 333 14.62 -0.76 6.42
CA ARG A 333 14.64 0.37 5.46
C ARG A 333 14.06 1.64 6.04
N GLY A 334 12.98 1.54 6.82
CA GLY A 334 12.36 2.66 7.53
C GLY A 334 13.33 3.26 8.56
N LEU A 335 14.03 2.44 9.34
CA LEU A 335 15.04 2.89 10.29
C LEU A 335 16.22 3.57 9.59
N VAL A 336 16.62 3.10 8.41
CA VAL A 336 17.63 3.77 7.57
C VAL A 336 17.13 5.14 7.11
N ALA A 337 15.91 5.22 6.58
CA ALA A 337 15.32 6.49 6.15
C ALA A 337 15.14 7.49 7.30
N ASP A 338 14.96 7.01 8.53
CA ASP A 338 14.84 7.80 9.76
C ASP A 338 16.19 8.18 10.39
N GLY A 339 17.31 7.74 9.79
CA GLY A 339 18.66 7.95 10.30
C GLY A 339 19.00 7.08 11.52
N ARG A 340 18.08 6.23 11.97
CA ARG A 340 18.22 5.36 13.15
C ARG A 340 19.06 4.13 12.90
N LEU A 341 19.30 3.79 11.65
CA LEU A 341 20.23 2.74 11.23
C LEU A 341 21.08 3.29 10.10
N CYS A 342 22.40 3.15 10.16
CA CYS A 342 23.27 3.56 9.08
C CYS A 342 24.39 2.55 8.86
N ARG A 343 24.93 2.57 7.64
CA ARG A 343 26.07 1.76 7.23
C ARG A 343 27.10 2.63 6.56
N PHE A 344 28.34 2.56 7.02
CA PHE A 344 29.46 3.31 6.47
C PHE A 344 30.75 2.50 6.55
N THR A 345 31.68 2.78 5.65
CA THR A 345 33.05 2.27 5.72
C THR A 345 33.89 3.33 6.42
N ALA A 346 34.48 2.98 7.56
CA ALA A 346 35.50 3.76 8.26
C ALA A 346 36.90 3.30 7.83
N ILE A 347 37.77 4.25 7.53
CA ILE A 347 39.20 4.01 7.30
C ILE A 347 39.92 4.26 8.61
N ILE A 348 40.59 3.23 9.14
CA ILE A 348 41.32 3.30 10.40
C ILE A 348 42.75 2.79 10.25
N SER A 349 43.61 3.06 11.24
CA SER A 349 44.96 2.51 11.28
C SER A 349 44.94 0.99 11.51
N ASP A 350 45.78 0.22 10.80
CA ASP A 350 45.97 -1.23 11.01
C ASP A 350 46.91 -1.55 12.19
N ARG A 351 47.20 -0.58 13.04
CA ARG A 351 47.98 -0.78 14.26
C ARG A 351 47.10 -1.37 15.37
N PRO A 352 47.69 -2.12 16.33
CA PRO A 352 46.97 -2.55 17.53
C PRO A 352 46.28 -1.36 18.21
N GLY A 353 44.97 -1.50 18.47
CA GLY A 353 44.15 -0.44 19.05
C GLY A 353 43.23 0.29 18.08
N GLY A 354 43.50 0.32 16.77
CA GLY A 354 42.72 1.11 15.81
C GLY A 354 41.21 0.79 15.82
N LEU A 355 40.84 -0.50 15.87
CA LEU A 355 39.44 -0.90 15.97
C LEU A 355 38.83 -0.58 17.34
N ALA A 356 39.63 -0.66 18.41
CA ALA A 356 39.18 -0.30 19.75
C ALA A 356 38.90 1.21 19.85
N ASP A 357 39.77 2.03 19.24
CA ASP A 357 39.59 3.47 19.15
C ASP A 357 38.32 3.81 18.36
N LEU A 358 38.11 3.19 17.20
CA LEU A 358 36.88 3.36 16.43
C LEU A 358 35.63 3.03 17.25
N ALA A 359 35.63 1.88 17.92
CA ALA A 359 34.52 1.45 18.76
C ALA A 359 34.27 2.42 19.93
N ALA A 360 35.34 2.92 20.55
CA ALA A 360 35.27 3.91 21.63
C ALA A 360 34.68 5.25 21.12
N GLN A 361 35.08 5.71 19.93
CA GLN A 361 34.54 6.93 19.34
C GLN A 361 33.05 6.79 19.01
N ILE A 362 32.64 5.66 18.42
CA ILE A 362 31.21 5.37 18.18
C ILE A 362 30.44 5.37 19.52
N ALA A 363 30.94 4.65 20.52
CA ALA A 363 30.31 4.54 21.83
C ALA A 363 30.21 5.89 22.57
N SER A 364 31.20 6.78 22.40
CA SER A 364 31.22 8.11 23.05
C SER A 364 30.04 9.00 22.66
N THR A 365 29.44 8.75 21.49
CA THR A 365 28.24 9.47 21.02
C THR A 365 26.93 8.86 21.52
N GLY A 366 27.00 7.66 22.10
CA GLY A 366 25.83 6.86 22.48
C GLY A 366 25.25 6.04 21.34
N ALA A 367 25.96 5.93 20.20
CA ALA A 367 25.59 5.04 19.10
C ALA A 367 25.94 3.57 19.44
N SER A 368 25.13 2.64 18.94
CA SER A 368 25.32 1.19 19.17
C SER A 368 25.79 0.51 17.90
N ILE A 369 26.78 -0.39 18.01
CA ILE A 369 27.31 -1.13 16.88
C ILE A 369 26.52 -2.42 16.69
N LYS A 370 25.88 -2.58 15.53
CA LYS A 370 25.17 -3.82 15.14
C LYS A 370 26.12 -4.83 14.52
N GLN A 371 27.00 -4.35 13.65
CA GLN A 371 27.89 -5.20 12.89
C GLN A 371 29.18 -4.44 12.57
N VAL A 372 30.29 -5.16 12.66
CA VAL A 372 31.61 -4.72 12.21
C VAL A 372 32.14 -5.79 11.29
N VAL A 373 32.53 -5.41 10.09
CA VAL A 373 33.30 -6.27 9.18
C VAL A 373 34.62 -5.57 8.92
N HIS A 374 35.70 -6.19 9.38
CA HIS A 374 37.05 -5.70 9.21
C HIS A 374 37.68 -6.44 8.03
N ASP A 375 38.03 -5.70 6.98
CA ASP A 375 38.60 -6.27 5.76
C ASP A 375 40.01 -5.72 5.53
N ARG A 376 40.98 -6.64 5.60
CA ARG A 376 42.41 -6.37 5.33
C ARG A 376 42.81 -6.67 3.90
N ALA A 377 42.06 -7.52 3.20
CA ALA A 377 42.46 -8.05 1.90
C ALA A 377 42.16 -7.07 0.74
N PHE A 378 41.23 -6.14 0.95
CA PHE A 378 40.80 -5.15 -0.04
C PHE A 378 41.04 -3.69 0.40
N ALA A 379 41.97 -3.47 1.34
CA ALA A 379 42.39 -2.12 1.72
C ALA A 379 43.12 -1.41 0.55
N SER A 380 42.93 -0.09 0.44
CA SER A 380 43.58 0.76 -0.56
C SER A 380 45.11 0.68 -0.51
N SER A 381 45.80 1.31 -1.45
CA SER A 381 47.27 1.28 -1.68
C SER A 381 48.19 1.62 -0.49
N ASP A 382 47.65 1.96 0.68
CA ASP A 382 48.38 2.20 1.92
C ASP A 382 48.28 0.98 2.85
N VAL A 383 49.38 0.25 3.00
CA VAL A 383 49.51 -0.96 3.83
C VAL A 383 49.24 -0.68 5.33
N SER A 384 49.20 0.59 5.75
CA SER A 384 49.00 0.98 7.14
C SER A 384 47.57 1.33 7.53
N ALA A 385 46.63 1.26 6.58
CA ALA A 385 45.21 1.54 6.77
C ALA A 385 44.33 0.34 6.41
N VAL A 386 43.19 0.20 7.09
CA VAL A 386 42.22 -0.87 6.89
C VAL A 386 40.80 -0.32 6.80
N ASN A 387 39.99 -0.98 5.99
CA ASN A 387 38.58 -0.65 5.82
C ASN A 387 37.74 -1.43 6.84
N VAL A 388 36.98 -0.71 7.64
CA VAL A 388 36.02 -1.28 8.58
C VAL A 388 34.63 -0.86 8.15
N LEU A 389 33.86 -1.83 7.69
CA LEU A 389 32.44 -1.62 7.43
C LEU A 389 31.67 -1.71 8.75
N CYS A 390 31.04 -0.61 9.13
CA CYS A 390 30.22 -0.50 10.33
C CYS A 390 28.74 -0.40 9.95
N THR A 391 27.91 -1.19 10.62
CA THR A 391 26.47 -0.94 10.73
C THR A 391 26.18 -0.51 12.15
N VAL A 392 25.62 0.69 12.33
CA VAL A 392 25.37 1.26 13.66
C VAL A 392 23.94 1.79 13.78
N GLU A 393 23.42 1.74 15.00
CA GLU A 393 22.16 2.35 15.38
C GLU A 393 22.39 3.72 16.00
N THR A 394 21.58 4.68 15.58
CA THR A 394 21.53 6.02 16.18
C THR A 394 20.09 6.35 16.56
N ARG A 395 19.88 7.55 17.13
CA ARG A 395 18.56 7.99 17.62
C ARG A 395 17.72 8.61 16.51
N ASN A 396 18.37 9.28 15.57
CA ASN A 396 17.78 10.05 14.48
C ASN A 396 18.92 10.60 13.59
N HIS A 397 18.56 11.34 12.53
CA HIS A 397 19.50 12.02 11.65
C HIS A 397 20.47 12.98 12.36
N GLU A 398 20.04 13.67 13.42
CA GLU A 398 20.90 14.59 14.17
C GLU A 398 22.01 13.84 14.92
N HIS A 399 21.65 12.74 15.59
CA HIS A 399 22.61 11.86 16.25
C HIS A 399 23.56 11.22 15.23
N LEU A 400 23.08 10.84 14.05
CA LEU A 400 23.94 10.37 12.96
C LEU A 400 24.94 11.45 12.50
N ALA A 401 24.51 12.70 12.39
CA ALA A 401 25.40 13.81 12.04
C ALA A 401 26.45 14.06 13.14
N GLN A 402 26.06 14.00 14.41
CA GLN A 402 26.96 14.08 15.56
C GLN A 402 28.02 12.96 15.52
N LEU A 403 27.59 11.71 15.24
CA LEU A 403 28.50 10.58 15.08
C LEU A 403 29.54 10.81 13.98
N ARG A 404 29.10 11.24 12.80
CA ARG A 404 30.01 11.53 11.67
C ARG A 404 30.99 12.66 12.01
N ALA A 405 30.54 13.71 12.70
CA ALA A 405 31.39 14.80 13.14
C ALA A 405 32.44 14.33 14.16
N GLN A 406 32.04 13.48 15.13
CA GLN A 406 32.94 12.89 16.12
C GLN A 406 34.04 12.07 15.46
N LEU A 407 33.67 11.15 14.57
CA LEU A 407 34.62 10.31 13.83
C LEU A 407 35.62 11.15 13.03
N LYS A 408 35.11 12.14 12.28
CA LYS A 408 35.95 13.06 11.50
C LYS A 408 36.92 13.86 12.36
N SER A 409 36.49 14.36 13.52
CA SER A 409 37.36 15.11 14.44
C SER A 409 38.51 14.28 15.03
N HIS A 410 38.35 12.95 15.06
CA HIS A 410 39.36 12.00 15.51
C HIS A 410 40.15 11.36 14.35
N GLY A 411 40.09 11.95 13.15
CA GLY A 411 40.85 11.51 11.99
C GLY A 411 40.33 10.24 11.32
N VAL A 412 39.12 9.78 11.67
CA VAL A 412 38.47 8.65 10.99
C VAL A 412 37.72 9.17 9.77
N GLU A 413 38.20 8.82 8.58
CA GLU A 413 37.47 9.09 7.34
C GLU A 413 36.35 8.05 7.16
N THR A 414 35.16 8.51 6.78
CA THR A 414 33.99 7.66 6.58
C THR A 414 33.37 7.87 5.21
N HIS A 415 33.02 6.78 4.53
CA HIS A 415 32.29 6.80 3.27
C HIS A 415 30.98 6.02 3.39
N ASP A 416 29.91 6.56 2.80
CA ASP A 416 28.63 5.87 2.78
C ASP A 416 28.70 4.62 1.89
N SER A 417 28.43 3.46 2.49
CA SER A 417 28.38 2.19 1.79
C SER A 417 26.96 2.03 1.22
N LYS A 418 26.84 2.01 -0.10
CA LYS A 418 25.56 1.77 -0.79
C LYS A 418 25.02 0.37 -0.55
#